data_AF-A0A250E726-F1
#
_entry.id   AF-A0A250E726-F1
#
_cell.length_a   1.000
_cell.length_b   1.000
_cell.length_c   1.000
_cell.angle_alpha   90.00
_cell.angle_beta   90.00
_cell.angle_gamma   90.00
#
_symmetry.space_group_name_H-M   'P 1'
#
loop_
_entity.id
_entity.type
_entity.pdbx_description
1 polymer ?
#
loop_
_entity_poly.entity_id
_entity_poly.type
_entity_poly.pdbx_seq_one_letter_code
_entity_poly.pdbx_strand_id
1 'polypeptide(L)'
;MGILNYGIGGNEVKTEASEAIGNIPENRTLLVEKLTSEDPITPQAIEGLTSIDEVFATFQPNVDIEFETAEGEPVQENFSFQNTGDFQIKNLTAQSQFLKKLEIQRDFYTKLVKQLRTNKILQRALENEDTKKAFIQALTQLRNELREA
;
A
#
# COMPACT_ATOMS: atom_id res chain seq x y z
N MET A 1 26.72 -31.82 -68.00
CA MET A 1 26.61 -30.78 -69.04
C MET A 1 26.11 -29.52 -68.36
N GLY A 2 27.04 -28.68 -67.89
CA GLY A 2 26.72 -27.43 -67.22
C GLY A 2 26.38 -26.35 -68.25
N ILE A 3 25.26 -25.67 -68.06
CA ILE A 3 24.88 -24.52 -68.87
C ILE A 3 25.61 -23.32 -68.26
N LEU A 4 26.74 -22.95 -68.84
CA LEU A 4 27.46 -21.72 -68.50
C LEU A 4 26.75 -20.55 -69.19
N ASN A 5 25.91 -19.83 -68.44
CA ASN A 5 25.34 -18.56 -68.89
C ASN A 5 26.41 -17.47 -68.83
N TYR A 6 26.93 -17.10 -69.99
CA TYR A 6 27.89 -16.01 -70.16
C TYR A 6 27.13 -14.68 -70.25
N GLY A 7 27.18 -13.87 -69.18
CA GLY A 7 26.61 -12.53 -69.14
C GLY A 7 27.59 -11.58 -68.46
N ILE A 8 28.17 -10.66 -69.23
CA ILE A 8 29.03 -9.59 -68.71
C ILE A 8 28.11 -8.39 -68.42
N GLY A 9 27.77 -8.21 -67.16
CA GLY A 9 26.90 -7.15 -66.66
C GLY A 9 26.67 -7.33 -65.15
N GLY A 10 26.54 -6.24 -64.39
CA GLY A 10 26.46 -6.28 -62.94
C GLY A 10 25.35 -7.23 -62.44
N ASN A 11 25.72 -8.18 -61.59
CA ASN A 11 24.75 -9.00 -60.87
C ASN A 11 24.00 -8.11 -59.90
N GLU A 12 22.68 -8.01 -60.08
CA GLU A 12 21.81 -7.48 -59.03
C GLU A 12 21.90 -8.43 -57.83
N VAL A 13 22.64 -8.02 -56.81
CA VAL A 13 22.50 -8.63 -55.49
C VAL A 13 21.15 -8.15 -54.99
N LYS A 14 20.12 -9.00 -55.09
CA LYS A 14 18.86 -8.75 -54.39
C LYS A 14 19.20 -8.68 -52.91
N THR A 15 19.25 -7.47 -52.37
CA THR A 15 19.19 -7.29 -50.94
C THR A 15 17.89 -7.96 -50.51
N GLU A 16 18.01 -9.01 -49.71
CA GLU A 16 16.90 -9.57 -48.95
C GLU A 16 16.39 -8.43 -48.07
N ALA A 17 15.52 -7.59 -48.63
CA ALA A 17 14.76 -6.57 -47.93
C ALA A 17 13.62 -7.26 -47.19
N SER A 18 14.02 -8.22 -46.37
CA SER A 18 13.19 -8.86 -45.37
C SER A 18 14.11 -9.12 -44.20
N GLU A 19 14.39 -8.06 -43.46
CA GLU A 19 14.26 -8.17 -42.01
C GLU A 19 12.80 -8.55 -41.75
N ALA A 20 12.43 -9.79 -42.10
CA ALA A 20 11.18 -10.38 -41.74
C ALA A 20 11.22 -10.34 -40.22
N ILE A 21 10.43 -9.44 -39.63
CA ILE A 21 10.10 -9.49 -38.22
C ILE A 21 9.58 -10.90 -38.02
N GLY A 22 10.46 -11.80 -37.58
CA GLY A 22 10.18 -13.22 -37.48
C GLY A 22 8.95 -13.38 -36.60
N ASN A 23 8.08 -14.33 -36.96
CA ASN A 23 6.84 -14.67 -36.28
C ASN A 23 6.93 -14.36 -34.77
N ILE A 24 6.42 -13.19 -34.37
CA ILE A 24 6.39 -12.81 -32.97
C ILE A 24 5.47 -13.81 -32.30
N PRO A 25 5.92 -14.54 -31.27
CA PRO A 25 5.06 -15.50 -30.60
C PRO A 25 3.80 -14.79 -30.10
N GLU A 26 2.62 -15.18 -30.62
CA GLU A 26 1.32 -14.56 -30.29
C GLU A 26 0.93 -14.75 -28.81
N ASN A 27 1.68 -15.58 -28.08
CA ASN A 27 1.46 -15.92 -26.68
C ASN A 27 2.34 -15.09 -25.71
N ARG A 28 2.85 -13.93 -26.12
CA ARG A 28 3.57 -13.00 -25.25
C ARG A 28 2.74 -11.75 -24.98
N THR A 29 2.64 -11.38 -23.71
CA THR A 29 2.02 -10.12 -23.28
C THR A 29 3.12 -9.20 -22.76
N LEU A 30 3.09 -7.93 -23.18
CA LEU A 30 3.89 -6.86 -22.61
C LEU A 30 2.96 -5.95 -21.81
N LEU A 31 3.26 -5.78 -20.52
CA LEU A 31 2.59 -4.82 -19.65
C LEU A 31 3.55 -3.67 -19.37
N VAL A 32 3.12 -2.44 -19.67
CA VAL A 32 3.90 -1.22 -19.42
C VAL A 32 3.08 -0.33 -18.52
N GLU A 33 3.46 -0.27 -17.25
CA GLU A 33 2.76 0.51 -16.22
C GLU A 33 3.75 1.02 -15.17
N LYS A 34 3.37 2.09 -14.47
CA LYS A 34 4.13 2.60 -13.31
C LYS A 34 3.79 1.75 -12.07
N LEU A 35 4.63 0.75 -11.78
CA LEU A 35 4.41 -0.20 -10.70
C LEU A 35 5.03 0.24 -9.35
N THR A 36 5.87 1.27 -9.35
CA THR A 36 6.55 1.83 -8.17
C THR A 36 6.38 3.35 -8.12
N SER A 37 6.48 3.94 -6.94
CA SER A 37 6.38 5.41 -6.75
C SER A 37 7.53 6.15 -7.45
N GLU A 38 8.72 5.58 -7.38
CA GLU A 38 9.93 6.09 -8.00
C GLU A 38 10.20 5.43 -9.35
N ASP A 39 10.71 6.23 -10.30
CA ASP A 39 11.07 5.74 -11.62
C ASP A 39 12.45 5.07 -11.58
N PRO A 40 12.66 3.93 -12.28
CA PRO A 40 13.96 3.28 -12.29
C PRO A 40 14.98 4.12 -13.06
N ILE A 41 16.22 4.16 -12.58
CA ILE A 41 17.33 4.91 -13.22
C ILE A 41 17.56 4.45 -14.66
N THR A 42 17.30 3.17 -14.94
CA THR A 42 17.39 2.58 -16.27
C THR A 42 16.08 1.84 -16.57
N PRO A 43 15.53 1.97 -17.79
CA PRO A 43 14.37 1.16 -18.20
C PRO A 43 14.70 -0.33 -18.08
N GLN A 44 13.85 -1.07 -17.36
CA GLN A 44 14.00 -2.51 -17.18
C GLN A 44 12.86 -3.23 -17.89
N ALA A 45 13.21 -4.12 -18.82
CA ALA A 45 12.28 -5.10 -19.38
C ALA A 45 12.42 -6.39 -18.57
N ILE A 46 11.42 -6.67 -17.73
CA ILE A 46 11.40 -7.88 -16.91
C ILE A 46 10.52 -8.91 -17.60
N GLU A 47 11.08 -10.10 -17.80
CA GLU A 47 10.39 -11.23 -18.43
C GLU A 47 10.17 -12.36 -17.42
N GLY A 48 9.22 -13.24 -17.71
CA GLY A 48 9.02 -14.47 -16.95
C GLY A 48 8.23 -14.31 -15.64
N LEU A 49 7.66 -13.14 -15.37
CA LEU A 49 6.69 -12.96 -14.28
C LEU A 49 5.37 -13.61 -14.66
N THR A 50 4.96 -14.62 -13.91
CA THR A 50 3.76 -15.43 -14.18
C THR A 50 2.68 -15.29 -13.10
N SER A 51 3.02 -14.73 -11.95
CA SER A 51 2.09 -14.52 -10.83
C SER A 51 2.16 -13.09 -10.29
N ILE A 52 1.07 -12.66 -9.63
CA ILE A 52 1.00 -11.35 -8.97
C ILE A 52 2.04 -11.28 -7.83
N ASP A 53 2.25 -12.37 -7.11
CA ASP A 53 3.22 -12.42 -6.00
C ASP A 53 4.66 -12.21 -6.51
N GLU A 54 5.01 -12.75 -7.68
CA GLU A 54 6.30 -12.49 -8.33
C GLU A 54 6.46 -11.01 -8.73
N VAL A 55 5.38 -10.36 -9.18
CA VAL A 55 5.38 -8.92 -9.46
C VAL A 55 5.66 -8.13 -8.18
N PHE A 56 4.96 -8.40 -7.08
CA PHE A 56 5.23 -7.72 -5.81
C PHE A 56 6.64 -7.99 -5.27
N ALA A 57 7.13 -9.23 -5.34
CA ALA A 57 8.47 -9.58 -4.90
C ALA A 57 9.57 -8.90 -5.73
N THR A 58 9.31 -8.68 -7.02
CA THR A 58 10.25 -8.04 -7.96
C THR A 58 10.28 -6.53 -7.79
N PHE A 59 9.11 -5.88 -7.78
CA PHE A 59 9.01 -4.43 -7.78
C PHE A 59 9.00 -3.80 -6.38
N GLN A 60 8.67 -4.57 -5.33
CA GLN A 60 8.66 -4.15 -3.92
C GLN A 60 8.09 -2.74 -3.71
N PRO A 61 6.86 -2.50 -4.16
CA PRO A 61 6.27 -1.18 -4.11
C PRO A 61 6.17 -0.68 -2.66
N ASN A 62 6.54 0.58 -2.47
CA ASN A 62 6.41 1.29 -1.22
C ASN A 62 6.05 2.76 -1.47
N VAL A 63 5.48 3.41 -0.46
CA VAL A 63 5.06 4.80 -0.53
C VAL A 63 5.23 5.47 0.82
N ASP A 64 5.81 6.67 0.82
CA ASP A 64 5.86 7.55 1.98
C ASP A 64 4.55 8.35 2.07
N ILE A 65 3.93 8.32 3.24
CA ILE A 65 2.70 9.05 3.54
C ILE A 65 2.96 9.97 4.72
N GLU A 66 2.59 11.24 4.56
CA GLU A 66 2.58 12.22 5.64
C GLU A 66 1.16 12.37 6.19
N PHE A 67 0.99 12.03 7.45
CA PHE A 67 -0.23 12.30 8.23
C PHE A 67 -0.09 13.61 9.00
N GLU A 68 -1.22 14.13 9.46
CA GLU A 68 -1.28 15.29 10.34
C GLU A 68 -1.94 14.89 11.67
N THR A 69 -1.32 15.25 12.80
CA THR A 69 -1.90 15.03 14.13
C THR A 69 -3.04 16.02 14.42
N ALA A 70 -3.76 15.83 15.52
CA ALA A 70 -4.79 16.79 15.95
C ALA A 70 -4.20 18.18 16.28
N GLU A 71 -2.91 18.22 16.60
CA GLU A 71 -2.14 19.43 16.90
C GLU A 71 -1.52 20.06 15.65
N GLY A 72 -1.69 19.45 14.46
CA GLY A 72 -1.14 19.93 13.19
C GLY A 72 0.31 19.52 12.94
N GLU A 73 0.86 18.58 13.73
CA GLU A 73 2.23 18.10 13.55
C GLU A 73 2.27 17.02 12.45
N PRO A 74 3.25 17.06 11.53
CA PRO A 74 3.37 16.06 10.50
C PRO A 74 3.94 14.75 11.06
N VAL A 75 3.39 13.61 10.64
CA VAL A 75 3.86 12.27 10.96
C VAL A 75 4.11 11.51 9.66
N GLN A 76 5.38 11.31 9.33
CA GLN A 76 5.77 10.57 8.13
C GLN A 76 5.92 9.08 8.43
N GLU A 77 5.29 8.24 7.62
CA GLU A 77 5.41 6.78 7.69
C GLU A 77 5.52 6.20 6.28
N ASN A 78 6.32 5.14 6.13
CA ASN A 78 6.46 4.40 4.88
C ASN A 78 5.59 3.14 4.92
N PHE A 79 4.84 2.93 3.85
CA PHE A 79 4.02 1.73 3.65
C PHE A 79 4.65 0.86 2.58
N SER A 80 4.73 -0.45 2.83
CA SER A 80 5.26 -1.43 1.88
C SER A 80 4.20 -2.46 1.56
N PHE A 81 4.16 -2.91 0.30
CA PHE A 81 3.15 -3.86 -0.16
C PHE A 81 3.83 -5.11 -0.71
N GLN A 82 3.45 -6.26 -0.15
CA GLN A 82 3.92 -7.59 -0.52
C GLN A 82 2.87 -8.36 -1.31
N ASN A 83 1.59 -7.99 -1.17
CA ASN A 83 0.48 -8.60 -1.89
C ASN A 83 -0.73 -7.64 -1.96
N THR A 84 -1.77 -8.04 -2.70
CA THR A 84 -3.01 -7.24 -2.85
C THR A 84 -3.80 -7.07 -1.55
N GLY A 85 -3.60 -7.94 -0.56
CA GLY A 85 -4.23 -7.83 0.75
C GLY A 85 -3.68 -6.67 1.59
N ASP A 86 -2.46 -6.21 1.34
CA ASP A 86 -1.85 -5.12 2.12
C ASP A 86 -2.55 -3.78 1.93
N PHE A 87 -3.32 -3.62 0.84
CA PHE A 87 -4.17 -2.45 0.59
C PHE A 87 -5.45 -2.41 1.44
N GLN A 88 -5.75 -3.48 2.18
CA GLN A 88 -6.90 -3.48 3.09
C GLN A 88 -6.65 -2.56 4.28
N ILE A 89 -7.68 -1.82 4.71
CA ILE A 89 -7.61 -0.89 5.85
C ILE A 89 -6.96 -1.54 7.08
N LYS A 90 -7.33 -2.79 7.39
CA LYS A 90 -6.76 -3.51 8.54
C LYS A 90 -5.25 -3.70 8.43
N ASN A 91 -4.75 -4.04 7.25
CA ASN A 91 -3.33 -4.29 7.03
C ASN A 91 -2.55 -2.98 6.95
N LEU A 92 -3.11 -1.94 6.30
CA LEU A 92 -2.56 -0.58 6.33
C LEU A 92 -2.44 -0.07 7.78
N THR A 93 -3.52 -0.14 8.56
CA THR A 93 -3.49 0.22 9.97
C THR A 93 -2.48 -0.66 10.72
N ALA A 94 -2.36 -1.94 10.42
CA ALA A 94 -1.37 -2.82 11.03
C ALA A 94 0.10 -2.50 10.66
N GLN A 95 0.38 -1.76 9.61
CA GLN A 95 1.75 -1.30 9.29
C GLN A 95 2.09 0.02 10.01
N SER A 96 1.10 0.89 10.19
CA SER A 96 1.27 2.22 10.78
C SER A 96 1.19 2.21 12.31
N GLN A 97 2.15 2.85 12.98
CA GLN A 97 2.08 3.02 14.44
C GLN A 97 1.06 4.10 14.81
N PHE A 98 1.02 5.17 14.02
CA PHE A 98 0.09 6.27 14.19
C PHE A 98 -1.37 5.80 14.09
N LEU A 99 -1.73 5.12 13.00
CA LEU A 99 -3.08 4.63 12.76
C LEU A 99 -3.50 3.57 13.79
N LYS A 100 -2.59 2.68 14.23
CA LYS A 100 -2.88 1.74 15.34
C LYS A 100 -3.32 2.47 16.60
N LYS A 101 -2.57 3.50 16.99
CA LYS A 101 -2.87 4.27 18.20
C LYS A 101 -4.23 4.95 18.07
N LEU A 102 -4.53 5.53 16.92
CA LEU A 102 -5.83 6.12 16.63
C LEU A 102 -6.97 5.08 16.64
N GLU A 103 -6.74 3.90 16.07
CA GLU A 103 -7.71 2.81 16.09
C GLU A 103 -8.04 2.36 17.52
N ILE A 104 -7.01 2.16 18.36
CA ILE A 104 -7.19 1.80 19.77
C ILE A 104 -8.00 2.88 20.51
N GLN A 105 -7.67 4.15 20.30
CA GLN A 105 -8.40 5.27 20.89
C GLN A 105 -9.86 5.31 20.43
N ARG A 106 -10.11 5.20 19.12
CA ARG A 106 -11.45 5.14 18.53
C ARG A 106 -12.27 4.00 19.13
N ASP A 107 -11.69 2.81 19.25
CA ASP A 107 -12.36 1.63 19.76
C ASP A 107 -12.69 1.78 21.25
N PHE A 108 -11.76 2.34 22.02
CA PHE A 108 -11.99 2.67 23.43
C PHE A 108 -13.14 3.67 23.58
N TYR A 109 -13.11 4.79 22.86
CA TYR A 109 -14.17 5.81 22.92
C TYR A 109 -15.52 5.25 22.48
N THR A 110 -15.56 4.45 21.42
CA THR A 110 -16.78 3.82 20.92
C THR A 110 -17.40 2.90 21.98
N LYS A 111 -16.58 2.08 22.64
CA LYS A 111 -17.01 1.20 23.74
C LYS A 111 -17.51 2.02 24.93
N LEU A 112 -16.79 3.08 25.30
CA LEU A 112 -17.15 3.97 26.40
C LEU A 112 -18.50 4.65 26.13
N VAL A 113 -18.70 5.23 24.95
CA VAL A 113 -19.98 5.85 24.55
C VAL A 113 -21.11 4.84 24.59
N LYS A 114 -20.90 3.60 24.12
CA LYS A 114 -21.89 2.54 24.21
C LYS A 114 -22.28 2.22 25.65
N GLN A 115 -21.31 2.14 26.57
CA GLN A 115 -21.57 1.90 27.99
C GLN A 115 -22.34 3.06 28.63
N LEU A 116 -21.94 4.31 28.33
CA LEU A 116 -22.66 5.50 28.79
C LEU A 116 -24.11 5.57 28.28
N ARG A 117 -24.38 5.08 27.06
CA ARG A 117 -25.74 5.09 26.48
C ARG A 117 -26.63 3.95 26.96
N THR A 118 -26.06 2.79 27.27
CA THR A 118 -26.83 1.57 27.57
C THR A 118 -27.02 1.36 29.07
N ASN A 119 -26.10 1.87 29.90
CA ASN A 119 -26.17 1.70 31.34
C ASN A 119 -26.98 2.83 32.01
N LYS A 120 -28.24 2.53 32.33
CA LYS A 120 -29.16 3.46 32.99
C LYS A 120 -28.70 3.93 34.38
N ILE A 121 -27.87 3.14 35.08
CA ILE A 121 -27.32 3.53 36.39
C ILE A 121 -26.25 4.58 36.18
N LEU A 122 -25.33 4.36 35.23
CA LEU A 122 -24.30 5.34 34.88
C LEU A 122 -24.93 6.64 34.37
N GLN A 123 -25.99 6.59 33.55
CA GLN A 123 -26.70 7.79 33.11
C GLN A 123 -27.23 8.61 34.27
N ARG A 124 -27.99 7.99 35.18
CA ARG A 124 -28.53 8.68 36.36
C ARG A 124 -27.44 9.22 37.27
N ALA A 125 -26.34 8.48 37.44
CA ALA A 125 -25.19 8.94 38.21
C ALA A 125 -24.45 10.11 37.55
N LEU A 126 -24.50 10.24 36.22
CA LEU A 126 -23.93 11.37 35.49
C LEU A 126 -24.87 12.57 35.38
N GLU A 127 -26.19 12.38 35.52
CA GLU A 127 -27.19 13.45 35.58
C GLU A 127 -27.15 14.21 36.91
N ASN A 128 -26.78 13.55 38.00
CA ASN A 128 -26.61 14.19 39.31
C ASN A 128 -25.20 14.81 39.44
N GLU A 129 -25.15 16.11 39.76
CA GLU A 129 -23.92 16.90 39.89
C GLU A 129 -22.91 16.32 40.90
N ASP A 130 -23.38 15.85 42.05
CA ASP A 130 -22.53 15.38 43.14
C ASP A 130 -21.87 14.05 42.77
N THR A 131 -22.66 13.11 42.24
CA THR A 131 -22.14 11.79 41.81
C THR A 131 -21.26 11.92 40.57
N LYS A 132 -21.55 12.85 39.67
CA LYS A 132 -20.69 13.16 38.52
C LYS A 132 -19.34 13.71 38.98
N LYS A 133 -19.31 14.65 39.93
CA LYS A 133 -18.06 15.19 40.50
C LYS A 133 -17.23 14.10 41.16
N ALA A 134 -17.86 13.25 41.99
CA ALA A 134 -17.18 12.12 42.62
C ALA A 134 -16.60 11.14 41.59
N PHE A 135 -17.34 10.85 40.52
CA PHE A 135 -16.88 9.95 39.45
C PHE A 135 -15.70 10.53 38.67
N ILE A 136 -15.73 11.83 38.34
CA ILE A 136 -14.60 12.52 37.70
C ILE A 136 -13.38 12.52 38.61
N GLN A 137 -13.57 12.72 39.92
CA GLN A 137 -12.49 12.73 40.89
C GLN A 137 -11.82 11.36 41.02
N ALA A 138 -12.61 10.29 41.07
CA ALA A 138 -12.11 8.91 41.06
C ALA A 138 -11.32 8.59 39.78
N LEU A 139 -11.82 8.98 38.60
CA LEU A 139 -11.09 8.84 37.34
C LEU A 139 -9.80 9.65 37.29
N THR A 140 -9.80 10.84 37.90
CA THR A 140 -8.62 11.72 37.98
C THR A 140 -7.55 11.13 38.87
N GLN A 141 -7.93 10.55 40.01
CA GLN A 141 -7.02 9.81 40.89
C GLN A 141 -6.42 8.60 40.17
N LEU A 142 -7.25 7.76 39.54
CA LEU A 142 -6.78 6.60 38.79
C LEU A 142 -5.80 6.99 37.67
N ARG A 143 -6.08 8.07 36.94
CA ARG A 143 -5.19 8.60 35.91
C ARG A 143 -3.84 9.02 36.50
N ASN A 144 -3.83 9.63 37.68
CA ASN A 144 -2.59 10.06 38.33
C ASN A 144 -1.79 8.84 38.81
N GLU A 145 -2.44 7.84 39.43
CA GLU A 145 -1.79 6.58 39.83
C GLU A 145 -1.11 5.88 38.65
N LEU A 146 -1.77 5.84 37.49
CA LEU A 146 -1.22 5.25 36.26
C LEU A 146 -0.07 6.06 35.61
N ARG A 147 0.13 7.32 36.01
CA ARG A 147 1.25 8.16 35.53
C ARG A 147 2.47 8.11 36.44
N GLU A 148 2.25 7.77 37.71
CA GLU A 148 3.31 7.64 38.73
C GLU A 148 3.92 6.22 38.76
N ALA A 149 3.25 5.24 38.13
CA ALA A 149 3.72 3.87 37.92
C ALA A 149 4.43 3.72 36.56
#